data_AF-A0A7C3QJH8-F1
#
_entry.id   AF-A0A7C3QJH8-F1
#
_cell.length_a   1.000
_cell.length_b   1.000
_cell.length_c   1.000
_cell.angle_alpha   90.00
_cell.angle_beta   90.00
_cell.angle_gamma   90.00
#
_symmetry.space_group_name_H-M   'P 1'
#
loop_
_entity.id
_entity.type
_entity.pdbx_description
1 polymer ?
#
loop_
_entity_poly.entity_id
_entity_poly.type
_entity_poly.pdbx_seq_one_letter_code
_entity_poly.pdbx_strand_id
1 'polypeptide(L)' 'VEGFNNKAKLTIRKSYGFRSDKLREIALYHTLGNLPVPDITHRFV' A
#
# COMPACT_ATOMS: atom_id res chain seq x y z
N VAL A 1 -9.31 -15.11 -3.82
CA VAL A 1 -8.24 -15.02 -2.79
C VAL A 1 -6.83 -15.07 -3.40
N GLU A 2 -6.54 -16.01 -4.31
CA GLU A 2 -5.19 -16.17 -4.89
C GLU A 2 -4.61 -14.91 -5.57
N GLY A 3 -5.41 -14.19 -6.36
CA GLY A 3 -4.93 -13.00 -7.08
C GLY A 3 -4.43 -11.88 -6.15
N PHE A 4 -5.04 -11.74 -4.97
CA PHE A 4 -4.65 -10.73 -3.99
C PHE A 4 -3.32 -11.08 -3.30
N ASN A 5 -3.16 -12.36 -2.95
CA ASN A 5 -1.92 -12.87 -2.38
C ASN A 5 -0.75 -12.77 -3.37
N ASN A 6 -1.01 -13.00 -4.66
CA ASN A 6 0.00 -12.83 -5.70
C ASN A 6 0.41 -11.36 -5.89
N LYS A 7 -0.53 -10.42 -5.84
CA LYS A 7 -0.23 -8.98 -5.85
C LYS A 7 0.63 -8.58 -4.65
N ALA A 8 0.26 -9.00 -3.44
CA ALA A 8 1.03 -8.69 -2.23
C ALA A 8 2.47 -9.21 -2.31
N LYS A 9 2.68 -10.48 -2.71
CA LYS A 9 4.03 -11.07 -2.88
C LYS A 9 4.86 -10.31 -3.91
N LEU A 10 4.26 -9.92 -5.04
CA LEU A 10 4.95 -9.15 -6.08
C LEU A 10 5.35 -7.77 -5.60
N THR A 11 4.46 -7.06 -4.90
CA THR A 11 4.72 -5.71 -4.36
C THR A 11 5.84 -5.72 -3.33
N ILE A 12 5.86 -6.73 -2.44
CA ILE A 12 6.94 -6.88 -1.44
C ILE A 12 8.29 -7.09 -2.12
N ARG A 13 8.36 -7.95 -3.15
CA ARG A 13 9.60 -8.14 -3.93
C ARG A 13 10.06 -6.86 -4.62
N LYS A 14 9.14 -6.10 -5.23
CA LYS A 14 9.46 -4.85 -5.94
C LYS A 14 9.92 -3.73 -5.00
N SER A 15 9.39 -3.70 -3.78
CA SER A 15 9.68 -2.67 -2.77
C SER A 15 10.87 -3.00 -1.85
N TYR A 16 11.61 -4.08 -2.13
CA TYR A 16 12.77 -4.50 -1.34
C TYR A 16 13.84 -3.39 -1.24
N GLY A 17 14.01 -2.57 -2.27
CA GLY A 17 14.97 -1.45 -2.31
C GLY A 17 14.56 -0.19 -1.53
N PHE A 18 13.40 -0.17 -0.87
CA PHE A 18 13.00 0.99 -0.07
C PHE A 18 13.79 1.08 1.23
N ARG A 19 14.11 2.32 1.62
CA ARG A 19 14.91 2.63 2.82
C ARG A 19 14.16 2.45 4.13
N SER A 20 12.84 2.29 4.10
CA SER A 20 11.99 2.21 5.29
C SER A 20 10.84 1.24 5.07
N ASP A 21 10.46 0.53 6.15
CA ASP A 21 9.29 -0.35 6.15
C ASP A 21 7.98 0.43 5.96
N LYS A 22 7.92 1.69 6.43
CA LYS A 22 6.78 2.60 6.19
C LYS A 22 6.50 2.76 4.69
N LEU A 23 7.55 2.85 3.87
CA LEU A 23 7.41 3.00 2.42
C LEU A 23 6.94 1.69 1.76
N ARG A 24 7.36 0.52 2.27
CA ARG A 24 6.86 -0.78 1.81
C ARG A 24 5.38 -0.95 2.13
N GLU A 25 4.98 -0.55 3.33
CA GLU A 25 3.60 -0.59 3.78
C GLU A 25 2.70 0.31 2.91
N ILE A 26 3.12 1.54 2.64
CA ILE A 26 2.41 2.46 1.72
C ILE A 26 2.30 1.86 0.32
N ALA A 27 3.38 1.31 -0.24
CA ALA A 27 3.33 0.70 -1.56
C ALA A 27 2.43 -0.54 -1.60
N LEU A 28 2.43 -1.35 -0.53
CA LEU A 28 1.51 -2.47 -0.39
C LEU A 28 0.06 -1.96 -0.41
N TYR A 29 -0.30 -1.04 0.46
CA TYR A 29 -1.65 -0.49 0.52
C TYR A 29 -2.09 0.19 -0.79
N HIS A 30 -1.19 0.89 -1.47
CA HIS A 30 -1.45 1.45 -2.80
C HIS A 30 -1.80 0.36 -3.82
N THR A 31 -1.07 -0.76 -3.85
CA THR A 31 -1.35 -1.86 -4.77
C THR A 31 -2.59 -2.68 -4.43
N LEU A 32 -2.99 -2.68 -3.15
CA LEU A 32 -4.18 -3.37 -2.66
C LEU A 32 -5.43 -2.49 -2.70
N GLY A 33 -5.31 -1.21 -3.05
CA GLY A 33 -6.42 -0.25 -3.09
C GLY A 33 -6.95 0.16 -1.71
N ASN A 34 -6.16 -0.06 -0.66
CA ASN A 34 -6.54 0.19 0.73
C ASN A 34 -5.62 1.24 1.37
N LEU A 35 -5.39 2.35 0.65
CA LEU A 35 -4.53 3.43 1.13
C LEU A 35 -5.18 4.10 2.35
N PRO A 36 -4.44 4.33 3.45
CA PRO A 36 -4.98 5.08 4.57
C PRO A 36 -5.40 6.47 4.10
N VAL A 37 -6.64 6.84 4.39
CA VAL A 37 -7.17 8.17 4.10
C VAL A 37 -6.45 9.16 5.00
N PRO A 38 -5.90 10.27 4.46
CA PRO A 38 -5.32 11.30 5.30
C PRO A 38 -6.40 11.98 6.13
N ASP A 39 -6.06 12.33 7.38
CA ASP A 39 -6.92 13.15 8.23
C ASP A 39 -7.00 14.58 7.65
N ILE A 40 -8.02 14.83 6.84
CA ILE A 40 -8.28 16.15 6.23
C ILE A 40 -9.38 16.89 7.01
N THR A 41 -9.17 18.19 7.21
CA THR A 41 -10.11 19.07 7.93
C THR A 41 -11.39 19.35 7.14
N HIS A 42 -11.34 19.26 5.81
CA HIS A 42 -12.48 19.52 4.93
C HIS A 42 -13.00 18.22 4.33
N ARG A 43 -14.21 17.83 4.70
CA ARG A 43 -14.99 16.81 3.98
C ARG A 43 -16.03 17.53 3.14
N PHE A 44 -16.04 17.29 1.84
CA PHE A 44 -17.19 17.62 1.02
C PHE A 44 -18.28 16.60 1.38
N VAL A 45 -19.24 17.06 2.19
CA VAL A 45 -20.50 16.36 2.44
C VAL A 45 -21.42 16.62 1.26
#